data_AF-A0A7X7QRX8-F1
#
_entry.id   AF-A0A7X7QRX8-F1
#
_cell.length_a   1.000
_cell.length_b   1.000
_cell.length_c   1.000
_cell.angle_alpha   90.00
_cell.angle_beta   90.00
_cell.angle_gamma   90.00
#
_symmetry.space_group_name_H-M   'P 1'
#
loop_
_entity.id
_entity.type
_entity.pdbx_description
1 polymer ?
#
loop_
_entity_poly.entity_id
_entity_poly.type
_entity_poly.pdbx_seq_one_letter_code
_entity_poly.pdbx_strand_id
1 'polypeptide(L)' 'YGYRQPPYGVRATVSGDGGLTWGPEIVLRDDGGSWDLGYPRTVLRNDGSLLTVYYFNTRTDPIQQDGGVRHIAATIWRV' A
#
# COMPACT_ATOMS: atom_id res chain seq x y z
N TYR A 1 -5.81 -0.36 1.19
CA TYR A 1 -6.09 -1.66 0.52
C TYR A 1 -4.99 -1.97 -0.50
N GLY A 2 -4.86 -3.24 -0.89
CA GLY A 2 -4.04 -3.60 -2.05
C GLY A 2 -4.76 -3.23 -3.34
N TYR A 3 -4.07 -2.61 -4.27
CA TYR A 3 -4.59 -2.21 -5.57
C TYR A 3 -4.02 -3.14 -6.65
N ARG A 4 -4.88 -4.06 -7.11
CA ARG A 4 -4.49 -5.18 -7.98
C ARG A 4 -4.78 -4.94 -9.45
N GLN A 5 -4.93 -3.67 -9.83
CA GLN A 5 -4.99 -3.23 -11.22
C GLN A 5 -3.74 -2.39 -11.53
N PRO A 6 -3.25 -2.37 -12.79
CA PRO A 6 -2.18 -1.45 -13.17
C PRO A 6 -2.61 0.02 -12.96
N PRO A 7 -1.77 0.88 -12.35
CA PRO A 7 -0.46 0.58 -11.77
C PRO A 7 -0.60 -0.10 -10.39
N TYR A 8 -0.11 -1.35 -10.31
CA TYR A 8 -0.25 -2.20 -9.13
C TYR A 8 0.38 -1.54 -7.89
N GLY A 9 -0.26 -1.68 -6.73
CA GLY A 9 0.31 -1.08 -5.54
C GLY A 9 -0.53 -1.13 -4.27
N VAL A 10 -0.31 -0.17 -3.39
CA VAL A 10 -1.06 -0.01 -2.14
C VAL A 10 -1.68 1.38 -2.09
N ARG A 11 -2.93 1.44 -1.65
CA ARG A 11 -3.72 2.68 -1.55
C ARG A 11 -4.31 2.82 -0.15
N ALA A 12 -4.70 4.03 0.20
CA ALA A 12 -5.47 4.35 1.39
C ALA A 12 -6.63 5.28 1.05
N THR A 13 -7.63 5.31 1.90
CA THR A 13 -8.64 6.37 1.97
C THR A 13 -8.98 6.56 3.45
N VAL A 14 -9.39 7.76 3.81
CA VAL A 14 -9.70 8.14 5.18
C VAL A 14 -11.16 8.58 5.24
N SER A 15 -11.84 8.16 6.29
CA SER A 15 -13.18 8.62 6.62
C SER A 15 -13.09 9.54 7.84
N GLY A 16 -13.76 10.70 7.76
CA GLY A 16 -13.94 11.62 8.88
C GLY A 16 -15.23 11.39 9.66
N ASP A 17 -16.08 10.46 9.23
CA ASP A 17 -17.45 10.25 9.74
C ASP A 17 -17.72 8.81 10.18
N GLY A 18 -16.68 8.09 10.64
CA GLY A 18 -16.80 6.74 11.17
C GLY A 18 -17.02 5.65 10.11
N GLY A 19 -16.66 5.92 8.85
CA GLY A 19 -16.74 4.98 7.74
C GLY A 19 -17.99 5.11 6.87
N LEU A 20 -18.79 6.17 7.05
CA LEU A 20 -20.01 6.41 6.26
C LEU A 20 -19.67 6.96 4.87
N THR A 21 -18.73 7.91 4.80
CA THR A 21 -18.15 8.43 3.57
C THR A 21 -16.64 8.28 3.57
N TRP A 22 -16.07 8.21 2.37
CA TRP A 22 -14.65 7.99 2.16
C TRP A 22 -14.08 9.12 1.31
N GLY A 23 -12.95 9.68 1.76
CA GLY A 23 -12.23 10.71 1.03
C GLY A 23 -11.56 10.19 -0.26
N PRO A 24 -10.82 11.06 -0.96
CA PRO A 24 -10.10 10.68 -2.16
C PRO A 24 -9.09 9.57 -1.90
N GLU A 25 -8.75 8.82 -2.96
CA GLU A 25 -7.69 7.81 -2.90
C GLU A 25 -6.33 8.46 -2.62
N ILE A 26 -5.57 7.85 -1.74
CA ILE A 26 -4.19 8.19 -1.40
C ILE A 26 -3.30 7.06 -1.91
N VAL A 27 -2.35 7.39 -2.78
CA VAL A 27 -1.39 6.40 -3.32
C VAL A 27 -0.23 6.24 -2.34
N LEU A 28 -0.08 5.05 -1.76
CA LEU A 28 1.06 4.73 -0.88
C LEU A 28 2.23 4.10 -1.64
N ARG A 29 1.91 3.31 -2.68
CA ARG A 29 2.83 2.67 -3.63
C ARG A 29 2.11 2.45 -4.95
N ASP A 30 2.77 2.63 -6.08
CA ASP A 30 2.29 2.36 -7.46
C ASP A 30 3.36 1.68 -8.34
N ASP A 31 4.45 1.26 -7.71
CA ASP A 31 5.63 0.64 -8.29
C ASP A 31 5.58 -0.90 -8.20
N GLY A 32 4.40 -1.47 -7.95
CA GLY A 32 4.16 -2.91 -8.01
C GLY A 32 4.43 -3.46 -9.40
N GLY A 33 5.07 -4.62 -9.46
CA GLY A 33 5.35 -5.33 -10.71
C GLY A 33 4.24 -6.29 -11.13
N SER A 34 3.44 -6.81 -10.21
CA SER A 34 2.26 -7.63 -10.48
C SER A 34 1.15 -7.46 -9.45
N TRP A 35 0.01 -8.08 -9.69
CA TRP A 35 -1.19 -8.03 -8.84
C TRP A 35 -1.04 -8.71 -7.47
N ASP A 36 -0.01 -9.54 -7.31
CA ASP A 36 0.24 -10.32 -6.09
C ASP A 36 0.95 -9.50 -5.02
N LEU A 37 0.17 -8.62 -4.40
CA LEU A 37 0.59 -7.70 -3.34
C LEU A 37 -0.61 -7.29 -2.46
N GLY A 38 -0.33 -6.60 -1.36
CA GLY A 38 -1.32 -5.96 -0.51
C GLY A 38 -1.43 -6.54 0.90
N TYR A 39 -2.66 -6.79 1.36
CA TYR A 39 -3.01 -7.11 2.75
C TYR A 39 -2.45 -6.08 3.77
N PRO A 40 -2.77 -4.79 3.61
CA PRO A 40 -2.21 -3.76 4.48
C PRO A 40 -2.77 -3.84 5.91
N ARG A 41 -1.90 -3.55 6.87
CA ARG A 41 -2.22 -3.32 8.28
C ARG A 41 -1.61 -1.98 8.70
N THR A 42 -2.40 -1.14 9.37
CA THR A 42 -1.97 0.21 9.76
C THR A 42 -1.95 0.36 11.27
N VAL A 43 -0.92 1.04 11.79
CA VAL A 43 -0.83 1.47 13.19
C VAL A 43 -0.52 2.98 13.26
N LEU A 44 -1.05 3.66 14.27
CA LEU A 44 -0.71 5.05 14.58
C LEU A 44 0.57 5.09 15.41
N ARG A 45 1.51 5.94 15.02
CA ARG A 45 2.78 6.18 15.73
C ARG A 45 2.65 7.38 16.68
N ASN A 46 3.53 7.45 17.67
CA ASN A 46 3.54 8.52 18.68
C ASN A 46 3.75 9.92 18.09
N ASP A 47 4.34 10.04 16.89
CA ASP A 47 4.57 11.31 16.18
C ASP A 47 3.40 11.72 15.26
N GLY A 48 2.25 11.06 15.41
CA GLY A 48 1.05 11.28 14.61
C GLY A 48 1.12 10.70 13.19
N SER A 49 2.22 10.06 12.78
CA SER A 49 2.29 9.38 11.48
C SER A 49 1.65 7.99 11.51
N LEU A 50 1.21 7.52 10.35
CA LEU A 50 0.66 6.20 10.14
C LEU A 50 1.74 5.30 9.54
N LEU A 51 1.97 4.12 10.12
CA LEU A 51 2.75 3.05 9.52
C LEU A 51 1.81 2.02 8.92
N THR A 52 1.85 1.84 7.60
CA THR A 52 1.09 0.80 6.91
C THR A 52 2.04 -0.27 6.38
N VAL A 53 1.94 -1.48 6.91
CA VAL A 53 2.73 -2.67 6.55
C VAL A 53 1.91 -3.57 5.63
N TYR A 54 2.55 -4.17 4.62
CA TYR A 54 1.93 -5.06 3.62
C TYR A 54 2.98 -5.99 3.02
N TYR A 55 2.56 -7.05 2.32
CA TYR A 55 3.48 -7.75 1.41
C TYR A 55 3.43 -7.11 0.02
N PHE A 56 4.55 -7.12 -0.68
CA PHE A 56 4.74 -6.39 -1.92
C PHE A 56 5.71 -7.10 -2.87
N ASN A 57 5.71 -6.69 -4.13
CA ASN A 57 6.70 -7.00 -5.16
C ASN A 57 6.98 -5.70 -5.93
N THR A 58 8.15 -5.56 -6.53
CA THR A 58 8.55 -4.31 -7.21
C THR A 58 8.82 -4.54 -8.69
N ARG A 59 8.28 -3.66 -9.54
CA ARG A 59 8.45 -3.73 -11.00
C ARG A 59 9.91 -3.78 -11.44
N THR A 60 10.79 -3.14 -10.68
CA THR A 60 12.22 -3.01 -10.94
C THR A 60 13.08 -4.03 -10.17
N ASP A 61 12.48 -5.06 -9.57
CA ASP A 61 13.21 -6.12 -8.88
C ASP A 61 14.20 -6.82 -9.85
N PRO A 62 15.48 -7.02 -9.47
CA PRO A 62 16.43 -7.71 -10.32
C PRO A 62 16.05 -9.17 -10.63
N ILE A 63 15.22 -9.80 -9.77
CA ILE A 63 14.71 -11.14 -9.95
C ILE A 63 13.21 -11.06 -10.29
N GLN A 64 12.88 -11.25 -11.56
CA GLN A 64 11.51 -11.20 -12.04
C GLN A 64 10.79 -12.54 -11.87
N GLN A 65 10.08 -12.69 -10.75
CA GLN A 65 9.16 -13.80 -10.46
C GLN A 65 7.70 -13.39 -10.74
N ASP A 66 7.36 -13.07 -12.00
CA ASP A 66 6.06 -12.45 -12.36
C ASP A 66 5.80 -11.17 -11.54
N GLY A 67 6.62 -10.13 -11.81
CA GLY A 67 6.53 -8.82 -11.17
C GLY A 67 7.49 -8.57 -9.99
N GLY A 68 8.36 -9.51 -9.65
CA GLY A 68 9.40 -9.35 -8.61
C GLY A 68 9.23 -10.28 -7.40
N VAL A 69 10.23 -10.33 -6.53
CA VAL A 69 10.22 -11.20 -5.34
C VAL A 69 9.28 -10.62 -4.29
N ARG A 70 8.41 -11.47 -3.73
CA ARG A 70 7.48 -11.06 -2.67
C ARG A 70 8.25 -10.86 -1.37
N HIS A 71 8.04 -9.71 -0.73
CA HIS A 71 8.67 -9.34 0.52
C HIS A 71 7.68 -8.55 1.40
N ILE A 72 8.02 -8.37 2.68
CA ILE A 72 7.27 -7.45 3.55
C ILE A 72 7.84 -6.04 3.38
N ALA A 73 6.97 -5.07 3.13
CA ALA A 73 7.30 -3.66 2.97
C ALA A 73 6.36 -2.80 3.83
N ALA A 74 6.71 -1.52 3.99
CA ALA A 74 5.87 -0.56 4.66
C ALA A 74 6.03 0.85 4.11
N THR A 75 4.98 1.67 4.26
CA THR A 75 4.99 3.11 4.01
C THR A 75 4.64 3.85 5.31
N ILE A 76 5.41 4.89 5.64
CA ILE A 76 5.10 5.85 6.69
C ILE A 76 4.51 7.10 6.04
N TRP A 77 3.33 7.54 6.48
CA TRP A 77 2.60 8.65 5.86
C TRP A 77 1.76 9.45 6.88
N ARG A 78 1.17 10.57 6.44
CA ARG A 78 0.28 11.44 7.23
C ARG A 78 -0.97 11.81 6.41
N VAL A 79 -2.05 12.14 7.12
CA VAL A 79 -3.33 12.64 6.57
C VAL A 79 -3.35 14.16 6.64
#